data_AF-A0A553V0V3-F1
#
_entry.id   AF-A0A553V0V3-F1
#
_cell.length_a   1.000
_cell.length_b   1.000
_cell.length_c   1.000
_cell.angle_alpha   90.00
_cell.angle_beta   90.00
_cell.angle_gamma   90.00
#
_symmetry.space_group_name_H-M   'P 1'
#
loop_
_entity.id
_entity.type
_entity.pdbx_description
1 polymer ?
#
loop_
_entity_poly.entity_id
_entity_poly.type
_entity_poly.pdbx_seq_one_letter_code
_entity_poly.pdbx_strand_id
1 'polypeptide(L)'
;MRKTSLGLVLLTALTSGPALAWVPKLEDQSAKTVIDSAYGRRATVPTFYTLDLSVDGGKFKAPDGSVKVYDGGDTCLSSWLANPTDFAQGSRVGSLTLSGQADQLLFAAQDARDNFKNMTSASALSSFGAGVLPDGSNDYGAKLPAPAATPAPGSAPSLPDGQLRIDVSVRGLSDLQQRSAYQVRLKGPDGKLLAPTRFSFVNDWKAGADGKQAGTLVYYFEPLKAGLNANAKVDLLIRNEQGGCAYDFILDLSKFS
;
A
#
# COMPACT_ATOMS: atom_id res chain seq x y z
N MET A 1 -54.64 19.14 35.06
CA MET A 1 -53.75 17.96 35.14
C MET A 1 -52.72 18.06 34.01
N ARG A 2 -51.50 18.53 34.29
CA ARG A 2 -50.38 18.58 33.33
C ARG A 2 -49.57 17.30 33.50
N LYS A 3 -49.55 16.43 32.49
CA LYS A 3 -48.65 15.27 32.44
C LYS A 3 -47.45 15.64 31.57
N THR A 4 -46.32 15.82 32.25
CA THR A 4 -44.96 15.82 31.73
C THR A 4 -44.65 14.47 31.09
N SER A 5 -44.47 14.43 29.77
CA SER A 5 -43.84 13.30 29.10
C SER A 5 -42.34 13.59 28.96
N LEU A 6 -41.59 12.96 29.85
CA LEU A 6 -40.13 12.93 29.90
C LEU A 6 -39.61 12.26 28.61
N GLY A 7 -38.64 12.92 27.96
CA GLY A 7 -37.98 12.42 26.76
C GLY A 7 -37.12 11.19 27.04
N LEU A 8 -37.16 10.24 26.12
CA LEU A 8 -36.22 9.13 26.04
C LEU A 8 -35.30 9.38 24.84
N VAL A 9 -34.19 10.09 25.08
CA VAL A 9 -33.09 10.17 24.12
C VAL A 9 -32.30 8.87 24.25
N LEU A 10 -32.52 7.94 23.32
CA LEU A 10 -31.67 6.76 23.16
C LEU A 10 -30.29 7.22 22.69
N LEU A 11 -29.35 7.22 23.62
CA LEU A 11 -27.93 7.40 23.37
C LEU A 11 -27.41 6.11 22.71
N THR A 12 -27.38 6.05 21.38
CA THR A 12 -26.61 5.05 20.63
C THR A 12 -25.13 5.32 20.86
N ALA A 13 -24.59 4.78 21.95
CA ALA A 13 -23.18 4.74 22.24
C ALA A 13 -22.47 3.86 21.19
N LEU A 14 -21.92 4.52 20.17
CA LEU A 14 -20.59 4.28 19.59
C LEU A 14 -20.06 2.85 19.73
N THR A 15 -20.55 1.93 18.91
CA THR A 15 -19.74 0.81 18.42
C THR A 15 -18.88 1.29 17.24
N SER A 16 -18.12 2.36 17.42
CA SER A 16 -17.01 2.68 16.54
C SER A 16 -15.88 1.73 16.93
N GLY A 17 -15.89 0.53 16.35
CA GLY A 17 -14.66 -0.28 16.31
C GLY A 17 -13.53 0.59 15.76
N PRO A 18 -12.28 0.40 16.22
CA PRO A 18 -11.16 1.18 15.71
C PRO A 18 -11.16 1.03 14.19
N ALA A 19 -11.36 2.16 13.51
CA ALA A 19 -11.40 2.22 12.06
C ALA A 19 -10.12 1.57 11.52
N LEU A 20 -10.28 0.68 10.55
CA LEU A 20 -9.22 -0.08 9.89
C LEU A 20 -8.38 0.84 8.98
N ALA A 21 -7.95 1.98 9.51
CA ALA A 21 -7.37 3.06 8.75
C ALA A 21 -5.87 3.08 8.94
N TRP A 22 -5.15 3.33 7.84
CA TRP A 22 -3.70 3.35 7.80
C TRP A 22 -3.19 4.27 8.90
N VAL A 23 -2.46 3.74 9.87
CA VAL A 23 -1.91 4.57 10.94
C VAL A 23 -0.54 5.09 10.49
N PRO A 24 -0.36 6.41 10.31
CA PRO A 24 0.92 6.94 9.84
C PRO A 24 2.04 6.61 10.82
N LYS A 25 1.75 6.54 12.12
CA LYS A 25 2.71 6.17 13.14
C LYS A 25 2.13 5.07 14.01
N LEU A 26 2.88 4.00 14.22
CA LEU A 26 2.44 2.94 15.11
C LEU A 26 2.32 3.45 16.56
N GLU A 27 1.12 3.38 17.13
CA GLU A 27 0.81 3.73 18.51
C GLU A 27 0.66 2.47 19.37
N ASP A 28 0.78 2.60 20.70
CA ASP A 28 0.76 1.45 21.63
C ASP A 28 -0.48 0.56 21.46
N GLN A 29 -1.68 1.17 21.35
CA GLN A 29 -2.92 0.43 21.19
C GLN A 29 -3.01 -0.31 19.85
N SER A 30 -2.53 0.32 18.77
CA SER A 30 -2.49 -0.30 17.43
C SER A 30 -1.45 -1.42 17.39
N ALA A 31 -0.26 -1.20 17.97
CA ALA A 31 0.78 -2.21 18.11
C ALA A 31 0.28 -3.43 18.88
N LYS A 32 -0.33 -3.20 20.05
CA LYS A 32 -0.95 -4.26 20.86
C LYS A 32 -2.00 -5.03 20.07
N THR A 33 -2.83 -4.32 19.32
CA THR A 33 -3.86 -4.92 18.46
C THR A 33 -3.27 -5.85 17.40
N VAL A 34 -2.25 -5.41 16.68
CA VAL A 34 -1.57 -6.23 15.67
C VAL A 34 -0.89 -7.44 16.31
N ILE A 35 -0.13 -7.24 17.39
CA ILE A 35 0.56 -8.32 18.12
C ILE A 35 -0.45 -9.35 18.63
N ASP A 36 -1.50 -8.94 19.32
CA ASP A 36 -2.48 -9.89 19.87
C ASP A 36 -3.18 -10.67 18.75
N SER A 37 -3.34 -10.09 17.55
CA SER A 37 -3.87 -10.79 16.38
C SER A 37 -2.89 -11.84 15.83
N ALA A 38 -1.59 -11.54 15.76
CA ALA A 38 -0.56 -12.49 15.37
C ALA A 38 -0.51 -13.70 16.32
N TYR A 39 -0.68 -13.47 17.62
CA TYR A 39 -0.67 -14.53 18.65
C TYR A 39 -2.01 -15.27 18.77
N GLY A 40 -3.00 -14.98 17.93
CA GLY A 40 -4.32 -15.62 17.97
C GLY A 40 -5.15 -15.28 19.22
N ARG A 41 -4.77 -14.22 19.96
CA ARG A 41 -5.49 -13.73 21.15
C ARG A 41 -6.72 -12.91 20.78
N ARG A 42 -6.85 -12.53 19.50
CA ARG A 42 -8.00 -11.83 18.91
C ARG A 42 -8.11 -12.13 17.41
N ALA A 43 -9.18 -11.66 16.79
CA ALA A 43 -9.36 -11.71 15.34
C ALA A 43 -8.23 -10.99 14.59
N THR A 44 -7.85 -11.54 13.44
CA THR A 44 -6.88 -10.95 12.51
C THR A 44 -7.29 -9.54 12.14
N VAL A 45 -6.36 -8.60 12.27
CA VAL A 45 -6.53 -7.24 11.75
C VAL A 45 -5.91 -7.13 10.36
N PRO A 46 -6.57 -6.48 9.39
CA PRO A 46 -5.97 -6.19 8.10
C PRO A 46 -4.89 -5.14 8.27
N THR A 47 -3.66 -5.49 7.91
CA THR A 47 -2.47 -4.61 7.94
C THR A 47 -2.00 -4.20 6.55
N PHE A 48 -2.65 -4.75 5.52
CA PHE A 48 -2.47 -4.37 4.13
C PHE A 48 -3.82 -4.37 3.41
N TYR A 49 -3.87 -3.69 2.28
CA TYR A 49 -5.02 -3.67 1.38
C TYR A 49 -4.56 -3.98 -0.04
N THR A 50 -5.22 -4.93 -0.71
CA THR A 50 -4.94 -5.24 -2.12
C THR A 50 -6.14 -4.88 -2.99
N LEU A 51 -5.89 -4.06 -4.02
CA LEU A 51 -6.80 -3.82 -5.13
C LEU A 51 -6.46 -4.81 -6.25
N ASP A 52 -7.37 -5.76 -6.52
CA ASP A 52 -7.24 -6.72 -7.63
C ASP A 52 -7.69 -6.07 -8.94
N LEU A 53 -6.77 -5.93 -9.89
CA LEU A 53 -6.98 -5.30 -11.19
C LEU A 53 -7.08 -6.34 -12.31
N SER A 54 -7.26 -7.62 -11.96
CA SER A 54 -7.59 -8.66 -12.92
C SER A 54 -8.91 -8.33 -13.60
N VAL A 55 -8.97 -8.62 -14.91
CA VAL A 55 -10.17 -8.45 -15.71
C VAL A 55 -10.88 -9.79 -15.86
N ASP A 56 -12.18 -9.80 -15.57
CA ASP A 56 -13.07 -10.93 -15.79
C ASP A 56 -14.38 -10.44 -16.39
N GLY A 57 -14.90 -11.13 -17.41
CA GLY A 57 -16.13 -10.71 -18.11
C GLY A 57 -16.09 -9.27 -18.65
N GLY A 58 -14.92 -8.76 -19.05
CA GLY A 58 -14.76 -7.39 -19.56
C GLY A 58 -14.83 -6.29 -18.49
N LYS A 59 -14.68 -6.64 -17.21
CA LYS A 59 -14.68 -5.71 -16.08
C LYS A 59 -13.53 -6.01 -15.14
N PHE A 60 -13.04 -5.00 -14.42
CA PHE A 60 -12.11 -5.22 -13.33
C PHE A 60 -12.81 -5.93 -12.17
N LYS A 61 -12.05 -6.77 -11.44
CA LYS A 61 -12.49 -7.29 -10.13
C LYS A 61 -12.49 -6.24 -9.03
N ALA A 62 -11.72 -5.17 -9.22
CA ALA A 62 -11.74 -3.98 -8.39
C ALA A 62 -13.16 -3.36 -8.33
N PRO A 63 -13.50 -2.66 -7.24
CA PRO A 63 -14.75 -1.91 -7.16
C PRO A 63 -14.95 -0.95 -8.34
N ASP A 64 -16.22 -0.75 -8.73
CA ASP A 64 -16.55 0.16 -9.82
C ASP A 64 -16.01 1.58 -9.55
N GLY A 65 -15.38 2.16 -10.56
CA GLY A 65 -14.77 3.49 -10.48
C GLY A 65 -13.37 3.51 -9.85
N SER A 66 -12.81 2.37 -9.42
CA SER A 66 -11.44 2.29 -8.90
C SER A 66 -10.34 2.46 -9.94
N VAL A 67 -10.66 2.32 -11.23
CA VAL A 67 -9.70 2.51 -12.33
C VAL A 67 -10.26 3.53 -13.31
N LYS A 68 -9.49 4.57 -13.60
CA LYS A 68 -9.84 5.62 -14.56
C LYS A 68 -8.67 5.88 -15.52
N VAL A 69 -8.99 6.41 -16.70
CA VAL A 69 -7.97 7.01 -17.56
C VAL A 69 -7.64 8.39 -17.00
N TYR A 70 -6.36 8.63 -16.75
CA TYR A 70 -5.83 9.95 -16.41
C TYR A 70 -5.39 10.70 -17.68
N ASP A 71 -4.77 10.00 -18.62
CA ASP A 71 -4.24 10.55 -19.88
C ASP A 71 -4.19 9.46 -20.97
N GLY A 72 -4.34 9.83 -22.24
CA GLY A 72 -4.31 8.91 -23.40
C GLY A 72 -5.68 8.50 -23.99
N GLY A 73 -6.80 8.93 -23.40
CA GLY A 73 -8.16 8.73 -23.90
C GLY A 73 -8.78 7.35 -23.62
N ASP A 74 -10.07 7.19 -23.94
CA ASP A 74 -10.89 6.02 -23.55
C ASP A 74 -10.41 4.68 -24.15
N THR A 75 -9.63 4.74 -25.22
CA THR A 75 -9.02 3.56 -25.86
C THR A 75 -8.03 2.84 -24.94
N CYS A 76 -7.40 3.57 -24.01
CA CYS A 76 -6.49 2.97 -23.03
C CYS A 76 -7.22 1.94 -22.16
N LEU A 77 -8.36 2.31 -21.58
CA LEU A 77 -9.10 1.42 -20.69
C LEU A 77 -9.90 0.35 -21.43
N SER A 78 -10.55 0.73 -22.54
CA SER A 78 -11.36 -0.21 -23.32
C SER A 78 -10.54 -1.32 -23.96
N SER A 79 -9.34 -1.02 -24.48
CA SER A 79 -8.41 -2.05 -24.99
C SER A 79 -7.88 -2.95 -23.87
N TRP A 80 -7.70 -2.39 -22.66
CA TRP A 80 -7.32 -3.19 -21.52
C TRP A 80 -8.40 -4.22 -21.20
N LEU A 81 -9.62 -3.75 -20.96
CA LEU A 81 -10.76 -4.58 -20.59
C LEU A 81 -11.11 -5.64 -21.65
N ALA A 82 -10.98 -5.29 -22.93
CA ALA A 82 -11.27 -6.23 -24.01
C ALA A 82 -10.25 -7.37 -24.11
N ASN A 83 -8.96 -7.06 -23.96
CA ASN A 83 -7.88 -8.02 -24.14
C ASN A 83 -6.84 -7.90 -23.00
N PRO A 84 -7.10 -8.42 -21.78
CA PRO A 84 -6.24 -8.26 -20.60
C PRO A 84 -4.76 -8.65 -20.78
N THR A 85 -4.48 -9.52 -21.75
CA THR A 85 -3.14 -10.07 -22.04
C THR A 85 -2.48 -9.47 -23.27
N ASP A 86 -3.08 -8.43 -23.89
CA ASP A 86 -2.46 -7.71 -25.00
C ASP A 86 -1.57 -6.57 -24.50
N PHE A 87 -0.26 -6.70 -24.69
CA PHE A 87 0.74 -5.74 -24.22
C PHE A 87 1.28 -4.84 -25.34
N ALA A 88 0.55 -4.68 -26.45
CA ALA A 88 0.96 -3.81 -27.56
C ALA A 88 1.14 -2.34 -27.14
N GLN A 89 0.38 -1.87 -26.15
CA GLN A 89 0.49 -0.52 -25.56
C GLN A 89 1.31 -0.51 -24.26
N GLY A 90 2.12 -1.54 -24.06
CA GLY A 90 2.96 -1.72 -22.89
C GLY A 90 2.34 -2.61 -21.82
N SER A 91 3.09 -2.76 -20.74
CA SER A 91 2.72 -3.59 -19.61
C SER A 91 1.53 -3.04 -18.82
N ARG A 92 0.90 -3.91 -18.03
CA ARG A 92 -0.33 -3.66 -17.29
C ARG A 92 -0.18 -4.01 -15.83
N VAL A 93 -0.90 -3.30 -14.98
CA VAL A 93 -0.91 -3.51 -13.54
C VAL A 93 -1.91 -4.62 -13.20
N GLY A 94 -1.47 -5.71 -12.58
CA GLY A 94 -2.34 -6.81 -12.15
C GLY A 94 -2.96 -6.60 -10.78
N SER A 95 -2.25 -5.95 -9.86
CA SER A 95 -2.74 -5.62 -8.53
C SER A 95 -1.92 -4.50 -7.89
N LEU A 96 -2.53 -3.83 -6.91
CA LEU A 96 -1.88 -2.84 -6.06
C LEU A 96 -2.04 -3.26 -4.60
N THR A 97 -0.93 -3.43 -3.87
CA THR A 97 -0.96 -3.75 -2.44
C THR A 97 -0.39 -2.60 -1.63
N LEU A 98 -1.17 -2.06 -0.70
CA LEU A 98 -0.80 -0.98 0.21
C LEU A 98 -0.46 -1.57 1.58
N SER A 99 0.62 -1.10 2.19
CA SER A 99 1.02 -1.49 3.54
C SER A 99 1.74 -0.36 4.27
N GLY A 100 1.70 -0.41 5.61
CA GLY A 100 2.41 0.49 6.51
C GLY A 100 3.23 -0.27 7.55
N GLN A 101 3.60 0.39 8.65
CA GLN A 101 4.35 -0.21 9.75
C GLN A 101 3.62 -1.40 10.40
N ALA A 102 2.30 -1.36 10.47
CA ALA A 102 1.49 -2.43 11.06
C ALA A 102 1.70 -3.78 10.36
N ASP A 103 1.94 -3.77 9.04
CA ASP A 103 2.17 -4.99 8.27
C ASP A 103 3.50 -5.65 8.63
N GLN A 104 4.55 -4.85 8.76
CA GLN A 104 5.85 -5.35 9.20
C GLN A 104 5.84 -5.81 10.64
N LEU A 105 5.09 -5.13 11.51
CA LEU A 105 4.85 -5.59 12.87
C LEU A 105 4.14 -6.93 12.89
N LEU A 106 3.15 -7.15 12.02
CA LEU A 106 2.44 -8.42 11.94
C LEU A 106 3.41 -9.56 11.64
N PHE A 107 4.27 -9.41 10.63
CA PHE A 107 5.28 -10.42 10.29
C PHE A 107 6.28 -10.65 11.43
N ALA A 108 6.78 -9.58 12.06
CA ALA A 108 7.72 -9.72 13.18
C ALA A 108 7.07 -10.39 14.41
N ALA A 109 5.78 -10.11 14.66
CA ALA A 109 5.04 -10.73 15.75
C ALA A 109 4.74 -12.22 15.48
N GLN A 110 4.45 -12.58 14.22
CA GLN A 110 4.29 -13.98 13.79
C GLN A 110 5.60 -14.75 13.92
N ASP A 111 6.73 -14.19 13.44
CA ASP A 111 8.04 -14.80 13.61
C ASP A 111 8.39 -15.00 15.09
N ALA A 112 8.17 -13.98 15.93
CA ALA A 112 8.38 -14.11 17.37
C ALA A 112 7.52 -15.22 17.99
N ARG A 113 6.23 -15.30 17.63
CA ARG A 113 5.32 -16.36 18.10
C ARG A 113 5.82 -17.74 17.69
N ASP A 114 6.21 -17.90 16.42
CA ASP A 114 6.64 -19.18 15.85
C ASP A 114 7.99 -19.65 16.45
N ASN A 115 8.78 -18.69 16.96
CA ASN A 115 10.01 -18.94 17.72
C ASN A 115 9.80 -18.95 19.25
N PHE A 116 8.55 -19.12 19.73
CA PHE A 116 8.19 -19.18 21.16
C PHE A 116 8.64 -17.96 21.99
N LYS A 117 8.78 -16.80 21.36
CA LYS A 117 9.04 -15.51 22.03
C LYS A 117 7.71 -14.81 22.32
N ASN A 118 7.71 -13.87 23.26
CA ASN A 118 6.57 -13.02 23.55
C ASN A 118 6.93 -11.57 23.22
N MET A 119 6.38 -11.06 22.11
CA MET A 119 6.54 -9.66 21.71
C MET A 119 5.59 -8.77 22.50
N THR A 120 6.10 -7.65 23.01
CA THR A 120 5.30 -6.61 23.68
C THR A 120 5.16 -5.38 22.79
N SER A 121 4.12 -4.57 22.98
CA SER A 121 3.98 -3.28 22.28
C SER A 121 5.17 -2.36 22.58
N ALA A 122 5.65 -2.31 23.82
CA ALA A 122 6.84 -1.55 24.20
C ALA A 122 8.08 -1.96 23.40
N SER A 123 8.38 -3.27 23.32
CA SER A 123 9.50 -3.79 22.52
C SER A 123 9.33 -3.59 21.02
N ALA A 124 8.08 -3.58 20.52
CA ALA A 124 7.80 -3.29 19.13
C ALA A 124 8.04 -1.81 18.83
N LEU A 125 7.47 -0.90 19.62
CA LEU A 125 7.60 0.55 19.42
C LEU A 125 9.06 1.02 19.51
N SER A 126 9.91 0.39 20.34
CA SER A 126 11.34 0.68 20.36
C SER A 126 12.07 0.28 19.07
N SER A 127 11.62 -0.79 18.40
CA SER A 127 12.25 -1.32 17.19
C SER A 127 11.72 -0.67 15.91
N PHE A 128 10.41 -0.35 15.86
CA PHE A 128 9.76 0.24 14.70
C PHE A 128 9.83 1.77 14.68
N GLY A 129 9.85 2.43 15.85
CA GLY A 129 9.91 3.90 15.94
C GLY A 129 11.22 4.53 15.45
N ALA A 130 12.28 3.74 15.28
CA ALA A 130 13.54 4.21 14.69
C ALA A 130 13.50 4.27 13.16
N GLY A 131 12.62 3.50 12.51
CA GLY A 131 12.35 3.52 11.06
C GLY A 131 13.59 3.41 10.17
N VAL A 132 13.89 2.23 9.65
CA VAL A 132 14.98 2.05 8.68
C VAL A 132 14.46 1.44 7.41
N LEU A 133 14.36 2.25 6.36
CA LEU A 133 14.17 1.72 5.01
C LEU A 133 15.30 0.71 4.70
N PRO A 134 15.01 -0.46 4.07
CA PRO A 134 16.04 -1.43 3.70
C PRO A 134 17.18 -0.75 2.97
N ASP A 135 18.42 -1.21 3.04
CA ASP A 135 19.47 -0.60 2.22
C ASP A 135 19.05 -0.58 0.75
N GLY A 136 19.04 0.62 0.19
CA GLY A 136 18.65 0.86 -1.19
C GLY A 136 19.82 1.41 -1.92
N SER A 137 20.85 0.59 -2.12
CA SER A 137 21.47 0.63 -3.42
C SER A 137 20.40 0.13 -4.39
N ASN A 138 19.69 1.04 -5.05
CA ASN A 138 19.28 0.66 -6.39
C ASN A 138 20.59 0.42 -7.15
N ASP A 139 20.64 -0.56 -8.06
CA ASP A 139 21.79 -0.76 -8.97
C ASP A 139 22.01 0.44 -9.93
N TYR A 140 21.44 1.61 -9.61
CA TYR A 140 21.45 2.87 -10.34
C TYR A 140 22.05 4.04 -9.54
N GLY A 141 22.72 3.78 -8.41
CA GLY A 141 23.66 4.73 -7.80
C GLY A 141 23.05 5.93 -7.06
N ALA A 142 21.75 5.94 -6.75
CA ALA A 142 21.17 6.96 -5.88
C ALA A 142 21.47 6.62 -4.41
N LYS A 143 22.42 7.35 -3.80
CA LYS A 143 22.70 7.22 -2.37
C LYS A 143 21.50 7.73 -1.57
N LEU A 144 20.85 6.84 -0.83
CA LEU A 144 19.75 7.23 0.07
C LEU A 144 20.23 8.28 1.10
N PRO A 145 19.34 9.16 1.57
CA PRO A 145 19.59 9.87 2.82
C PRO A 145 19.87 8.84 3.92
N ALA A 146 20.84 9.12 4.78
CA ALA A 146 21.11 8.29 5.95
C ALA A 146 19.79 8.08 6.74
N PRO A 147 19.56 6.89 7.33
CA PRO A 147 18.39 6.67 8.15
C PRO A 147 18.31 7.75 9.25
N ALA A 148 17.10 8.20 9.58
CA ALA A 148 16.89 9.24 10.58
C ALA A 148 17.44 8.85 11.97
N ALA A 149 17.62 7.55 12.21
CA ALA A 149 18.34 6.99 13.35
C ALA A 149 19.17 5.77 12.92
N THR A 150 20.32 5.57 13.55
CA THR A 150 21.09 4.32 13.41
C THR A 150 20.28 3.18 14.01
N PRO A 151 19.96 2.10 13.26
CA PRO A 151 19.28 0.95 13.84
C PRO A 151 20.12 0.33 14.96
N ALA A 152 19.46 -0.19 15.99
CA ALA A 152 20.15 -1.03 16.97
C ALA A 152 20.76 -2.26 16.26
N PRO A 153 21.92 -2.77 16.68
CA PRO A 153 22.51 -3.98 16.11
C PRO A 153 21.49 -5.14 16.14
N GLY A 154 21.19 -5.72 14.97
CA GLY A 154 20.21 -6.81 14.84
C GLY A 154 18.76 -6.38 14.53
N SER A 155 18.49 -5.09 14.30
CA SER A 155 17.17 -4.61 13.85
C SER A 155 16.96 -4.94 12.36
N ALA A 156 15.86 -5.61 12.02
CA ALA A 156 15.42 -5.71 10.64
C ALA A 156 14.95 -4.33 10.13
N PRO A 157 15.14 -4.00 8.84
CA PRO A 157 14.60 -2.78 8.25
C PRO A 157 13.09 -2.64 8.50
N SER A 158 12.67 -1.46 8.96
CA SER A 158 11.28 -1.09 9.21
C SER A 158 10.88 0.16 8.43
N LEU A 159 9.67 0.22 7.92
CA LEU A 159 9.08 1.40 7.30
C LEU A 159 9.13 2.55 8.30
N PRO A 160 9.69 3.72 7.93
CA PRO A 160 9.64 4.90 8.77
C PRO A 160 8.22 5.38 9.04
N ASP A 161 8.07 6.14 10.13
CA ASP A 161 6.82 6.83 10.45
C ASP A 161 6.34 7.67 9.26
N GLY A 162 5.06 7.56 8.95
CA GLY A 162 4.37 8.28 7.89
C GLY A 162 4.63 7.74 6.50
N GLN A 163 5.36 6.62 6.35
CA GLN A 163 5.57 6.00 5.05
C GLN A 163 4.47 5.01 4.68
N LEU A 164 4.08 5.09 3.41
CA LEU A 164 3.20 4.15 2.74
C LEU A 164 4.03 3.38 1.71
N ARG A 165 4.00 2.06 1.79
CA ARG A 165 4.53 1.17 0.75
C ARG A 165 3.40 0.77 -0.20
N ILE A 166 3.67 0.86 -1.50
CA ILE A 166 2.77 0.41 -2.55
C ILE A 166 3.52 -0.57 -3.44
N ASP A 167 3.08 -1.81 -3.43
CA ASP A 167 3.55 -2.87 -4.31
C ASP A 167 2.65 -2.93 -5.55
N VAL A 168 3.27 -2.80 -6.72
CA VAL A 168 2.59 -2.76 -8.02
C VAL A 168 2.98 -4.04 -8.76
N SER A 169 2.06 -4.99 -8.83
CA SER A 169 2.24 -6.18 -9.64
C SER A 169 2.07 -5.82 -11.10
N VAL A 170 3.06 -6.13 -11.92
CA VAL A 170 3.10 -5.78 -13.35
C VAL A 170 3.27 -7.03 -14.18
N ARG A 171 2.61 -7.07 -15.34
CA ARG A 171 2.84 -8.08 -16.38
C ARG A 171 2.89 -7.41 -17.76
N GLY A 172 3.76 -7.92 -18.63
CA GLY A 172 3.78 -7.53 -20.04
C GLY A 172 5.04 -6.79 -20.47
N LEU A 173 6.04 -6.67 -19.60
CA LEU A 173 7.30 -6.03 -19.97
C LEU A 173 8.03 -6.86 -21.01
N SER A 174 8.57 -6.21 -22.04
CA SER A 174 9.35 -6.87 -23.07
C SER A 174 10.80 -7.08 -22.64
N ASP A 175 11.30 -6.23 -21.74
CA ASP A 175 12.65 -6.28 -21.19
C ASP A 175 12.63 -5.89 -19.70
N LEU A 176 13.50 -6.50 -18.88
CA LEU A 176 13.55 -6.21 -17.44
C LEU A 176 13.98 -4.77 -17.12
N GLN A 177 14.77 -4.12 -17.97
CA GLN A 177 15.19 -2.73 -17.79
C GLN A 177 14.00 -1.77 -17.83
N GLN A 178 12.90 -2.13 -18.52
CA GLN A 178 11.70 -1.31 -18.63
C GLN A 178 11.00 -1.06 -17.28
N ARG A 179 11.31 -1.86 -16.25
CA ARG A 179 10.78 -1.68 -14.88
C ARG A 179 11.10 -0.30 -14.29
N SER A 180 12.19 0.33 -14.71
CA SER A 180 12.60 1.67 -14.23
C SER A 180 11.95 2.83 -14.99
N ALA A 181 11.27 2.57 -16.10
CA ALA A 181 10.65 3.59 -16.94
C ALA A 181 9.26 4.06 -16.44
N TYR A 182 8.71 3.37 -15.44
CA TYR A 182 7.42 3.70 -14.84
C TYR A 182 7.41 5.08 -14.20
N GLN A 183 6.38 5.87 -14.50
CA GLN A 183 6.12 7.13 -13.82
C GLN A 183 4.97 6.94 -12.84
N VAL A 184 5.25 7.13 -11.55
CA VAL A 184 4.26 6.95 -10.49
C VAL A 184 4.17 8.21 -9.63
N ARG A 185 2.94 8.63 -9.32
CA ARG A 185 2.64 9.77 -8.43
C ARG A 185 1.45 9.44 -7.55
N LEU A 186 1.50 9.86 -6.29
CA LEU A 186 0.28 10.00 -5.49
C LEU A 186 -0.27 11.41 -5.70
N LYS A 187 -1.57 11.53 -5.89
CA LYS A 187 -2.24 12.82 -6.01
C LYS A 187 -2.99 13.12 -4.71
N GLY A 188 -2.67 14.28 -4.13
CA GLY A 188 -3.34 14.83 -2.95
C GLY A 188 -4.71 15.42 -3.29
N PRO A 189 -5.52 15.74 -2.27
CA PRO A 189 -6.88 16.28 -2.46
C PRO A 189 -6.86 17.69 -3.05
N ASP A 190 -5.75 18.41 -2.90
CA ASP A 190 -5.46 19.71 -3.53
C ASP A 190 -4.96 19.58 -4.98
N GLY A 191 -4.87 18.35 -5.51
CA GLY A 191 -4.33 18.06 -6.84
C GLY A 191 -2.80 18.01 -6.89
N LYS A 192 -2.10 18.20 -5.77
CA LYS A 192 -0.64 18.15 -5.72
C LYS A 192 -0.15 16.73 -6.01
N LEU A 193 0.82 16.62 -6.92
CA LEU A 193 1.45 15.34 -7.25
C LEU A 193 2.67 15.12 -6.36
N LEU A 194 2.61 14.10 -5.52
CA LEU A 194 3.68 13.60 -4.69
C LEU A 194 4.47 12.52 -5.44
N ALA A 195 5.78 12.74 -5.59
CA ALA A 195 6.70 11.72 -6.09
C ALA A 195 7.01 10.68 -4.99
N PRO A 196 7.31 9.43 -5.36
CA PRO A 196 7.80 8.45 -4.40
C PRO A 196 9.14 8.92 -3.82
N THR A 197 9.34 8.71 -2.53
CA THR A 197 10.63 8.95 -1.85
C THR A 197 11.65 7.89 -2.23
N ARG A 198 11.17 6.70 -2.62
CA ARG A 198 12.00 5.59 -3.09
C ARG A 198 11.25 4.68 -4.04
N PHE A 199 12.02 4.05 -4.92
CA PHE A 199 11.61 2.96 -5.80
C PHE A 199 12.55 1.77 -5.63
N SER A 200 11.99 0.55 -5.69
CA SER A 200 12.71 -0.73 -5.71
C SER A 200 11.85 -1.79 -6.41
N PHE A 201 12.29 -3.04 -6.39
CA PHE A 201 11.55 -4.17 -6.94
C PHE A 201 11.78 -5.42 -6.08
N VAL A 202 10.83 -6.34 -6.09
CA VAL A 202 10.96 -7.65 -5.44
C VAL A 202 11.78 -8.57 -6.36
N ASN A 203 12.48 -9.55 -5.78
CA ASN A 203 13.17 -10.59 -6.54
C ASN A 203 12.20 -11.71 -6.98
N ASP A 204 11.13 -11.34 -7.69
CA ASP A 204 10.04 -12.24 -8.13
C ASP A 204 9.84 -12.24 -9.65
N TRP A 205 10.73 -11.57 -10.39
CA TRP A 205 10.61 -11.38 -11.83
C TRP A 205 10.78 -12.68 -12.60
N LYS A 206 9.83 -12.96 -13.49
CA LYS A 206 9.84 -14.14 -14.35
C LYS A 206 9.18 -13.87 -15.70
N ALA A 207 9.62 -14.60 -16.72
CA ALA A 207 8.96 -14.63 -18.02
C ALA A 207 7.66 -15.44 -17.93
N GLY A 208 6.56 -14.89 -18.43
CA GLY A 208 5.30 -15.59 -18.67
C GLY A 208 5.35 -16.47 -19.92
N ALA A 209 4.27 -17.22 -20.16
CA ALA A 209 4.13 -18.05 -21.37
C ALA A 209 4.14 -17.25 -22.69
N ASP A 210 3.87 -15.94 -22.61
CA ASP A 210 3.93 -14.96 -23.68
C ASP A 210 5.35 -14.39 -23.91
N GLY A 211 6.35 -14.89 -23.18
CA GLY A 211 7.73 -14.38 -23.21
C GLY A 211 7.90 -13.00 -22.57
N LYS A 212 6.83 -12.43 -21.99
CA LYS A 212 6.87 -11.13 -21.33
C LYS A 212 7.22 -11.29 -19.85
N GLN A 213 7.94 -10.32 -19.30
CA GLN A 213 8.30 -10.31 -17.89
C GLN A 213 7.12 -9.86 -17.03
N ALA A 214 6.99 -10.49 -15.88
CA ALA A 214 6.06 -10.14 -14.81
C ALA A 214 6.79 -10.16 -13.47
N GLY A 215 6.41 -9.28 -12.56
CA GLY A 215 7.02 -9.14 -11.24
C GLY A 215 6.45 -7.94 -10.48
N THR A 216 7.08 -7.59 -9.37
CA THR A 216 6.56 -6.56 -8.46
C THR A 216 7.50 -5.36 -8.37
N LEU A 217 6.97 -4.19 -8.71
CA LEU A 217 7.58 -2.89 -8.43
C LEU A 217 7.17 -2.43 -7.03
N VAL A 218 8.05 -1.72 -6.33
CA VAL A 218 7.80 -1.25 -4.96
C VAL A 218 8.07 0.24 -4.88
N TYR A 219 7.08 1.01 -4.46
CA TYR A 219 7.16 2.45 -4.27
C TYR A 219 6.90 2.83 -2.82
N TYR A 220 7.65 3.80 -2.32
CA TYR A 220 7.50 4.36 -0.98
C TYR A 220 7.09 5.82 -1.09
N PHE A 221 6.09 6.22 -0.31
CA PHE A 221 5.56 7.57 -0.28
C PHE A 221 5.49 8.10 1.15
N GLU A 222 5.41 9.43 1.28
CA GLU A 222 5.11 10.12 2.54
C GLU A 222 3.78 10.89 2.38
N PRO A 223 2.61 10.22 2.49
CA PRO A 223 1.31 10.81 2.15
C PRO A 223 0.99 12.07 2.95
N LEU A 224 1.48 12.17 4.19
CA LEU A 224 1.30 13.35 5.04
C LEU A 224 1.87 14.63 4.41
N LYS A 225 2.93 14.56 3.58
CA LYS A 225 3.48 15.72 2.85
C LYS A 225 2.57 16.24 1.73
N ALA A 226 1.56 15.45 1.36
CA ALA A 226 0.50 15.79 0.42
C ALA A 226 -0.85 16.04 1.11
N GLY A 227 -0.88 16.18 2.44
CA GLY A 227 -2.11 16.41 3.20
C GLY A 227 -3.06 15.20 3.26
N LEU A 228 -2.59 14.01 2.89
CA LEU A 228 -3.38 12.78 2.93
C LEU A 228 -3.42 12.23 4.35
N ASN A 229 -4.61 11.94 4.86
CA ASN A 229 -4.82 11.36 6.18
C ASN A 229 -5.12 9.85 6.11
N ALA A 230 -5.11 9.20 7.28
CA ALA A 230 -5.37 7.77 7.49
C ALA A 230 -6.64 7.23 6.81
N ASN A 231 -7.67 8.07 6.64
CA ASN A 231 -8.99 7.68 6.13
C ASN A 231 -9.23 8.14 4.69
N ALA A 232 -8.20 8.67 4.02
CA ALA A 232 -8.36 9.24 2.70
C ALA A 232 -8.51 8.14 1.64
N LYS A 233 -9.33 8.44 0.62
CA LYS A 233 -9.15 7.83 -0.69
C LYS A 233 -8.05 8.61 -1.41
N VAL A 234 -7.10 7.88 -1.98
CA VAL A 234 -5.92 8.43 -2.63
C VAL A 234 -5.89 8.00 -4.09
N ASP A 235 -5.54 8.94 -4.95
CA ASP A 235 -5.38 8.72 -6.38
C ASP A 235 -3.91 8.33 -6.64
N LEU A 236 -3.68 7.09 -7.07
CA LEU A 236 -2.37 6.64 -7.53
C LEU A 236 -2.32 6.71 -9.05
N LEU A 237 -1.54 7.66 -9.54
CA LEU A 237 -1.31 7.84 -10.97
C LEU A 237 -0.14 6.97 -11.42
N ILE A 238 -0.37 6.13 -12.43
CA ILE A 238 0.67 5.30 -13.04
C ILE A 238 0.64 5.48 -14.55
N ARG A 239 1.81 5.77 -15.12
CA ARG A 239 2.09 5.66 -16.55
C ARG A 239 3.15 4.59 -16.75
N ASN A 240 2.86 3.66 -17.66
CA ASN A 240 3.74 2.53 -17.97
C ASN A 240 4.95 2.96 -18.83
N GLU A 241 5.78 2.00 -19.20
CA GLU A 241 7.03 2.21 -19.94
C GLU A 241 6.86 2.73 -21.37
N GLN A 242 5.69 2.56 -21.99
CA GLN A 242 5.41 3.03 -23.36
C GLN A 242 4.89 4.48 -23.36
N GLY A 243 4.34 4.94 -22.25
CA GLY A 243 3.98 6.35 -22.04
C GLY A 243 2.67 6.83 -22.66
N GLY A 244 2.05 6.07 -23.57
CA GLY A 244 0.84 6.46 -24.29
C GLY A 244 -0.44 6.51 -23.44
N CYS A 245 -0.47 5.82 -22.31
CA CYS A 245 -1.61 5.76 -21.40
C CYS A 245 -1.16 6.03 -19.96
N ALA A 246 -1.90 6.86 -19.23
CA ALA A 246 -1.79 6.99 -17.78
C ALA A 246 -3.12 6.65 -17.11
N TYR A 247 -3.04 5.93 -16.00
CA TYR A 247 -4.19 5.46 -15.25
C TYR A 247 -4.21 6.08 -13.86
N ASP A 248 -5.41 6.35 -13.37
CA ASP A 248 -5.68 6.78 -12.01
C ASP A 248 -6.36 5.63 -11.26
N PHE A 249 -5.68 5.14 -10.22
CA PHE A 249 -6.16 4.07 -9.36
C PHE A 249 -6.60 4.64 -8.02
N ILE A 250 -7.88 4.49 -7.69
CA ILE A 250 -8.43 4.96 -6.42
C ILE A 250 -8.18 3.92 -5.34
N LEU A 251 -7.32 4.24 -4.39
CA LEU A 251 -6.96 3.41 -3.27
C LEU A 251 -7.61 3.94 -1.99
N ASP A 252 -8.08 3.05 -1.12
CA ASP A 252 -8.79 3.42 0.10
C ASP A 252 -7.92 3.09 1.31
N LEU A 253 -7.36 4.12 1.95
CA LEU A 253 -6.49 3.96 3.12
C LEU A 253 -7.26 3.50 4.37
N SER A 254 -8.60 3.54 4.35
CA SER A 254 -9.46 3.04 5.44
C SER A 254 -9.66 1.52 5.43
N LYS A 255 -8.94 0.79 4.56
CA LYS A 255 -9.07 -0.66 4.38
C LYS A 255 -8.03 -1.48 5.14
N PHE A 256 -7.02 -0.85 5.73
CA PHE A 256 -5.96 -1.51 6.49
C PHE A 256 -5.42 -0.61 7.59
N SER A 257 -4.91 -1.20 8.68
CA SER A 257 -4.28 -0.48 9.80
C SER A 257 -2.80 -0.22 9.57
#